data_AF-A0A2M7F0M8-F1
#
_entry.id   AF-A0A2M7F0M8-F1
#
_cell.length_a   1.000
_cell.length_b   1.000
_cell.length_c   1.000
_cell.angle_alpha   90.00
_cell.angle_beta   90.00
_cell.angle_gamma   90.00
#
_symmetry.space_group_name_H-M   'P 1'
#
loop_
_entity.id
_entity.type
_entity.pdbx_description
1 polymer ?
#
loop_
_entity_poly.entity_id
_entity_poly.type
_entity_poly.pdbx_seq_one_letter_code
_entity_poly.pdbx_strand_id
1 'polypeptide(L)'
;MSSSDCIFIVGSVTLRRIEASVQSVAWPESWTRSTLPRRRDVADLPDLHELASEHFTYADLCHCSETWRRTGIENAPQALETYRAISELCENVLEPVEAEFGSITLTYGFAGPNLTRKVHGRIAPRLDQHAGHERRVSGEFICPRLGQAADFRVPGVSSIVVARFLVTTVPFDRLYLYGTDRPLHVSIGPQHARAIFEMRKSGTRLIPRGLKAANFSVSD
;
A
#
# COMPACT_ATOMS: atom_id res chain seq x y z
N MET A 1 -37.98 -47.11 10.53
CA MET A 1 -38.29 -46.01 9.59
C MET A 1 -38.43 -44.78 10.45
N SER A 2 -37.45 -43.90 10.59
CA SER A 2 -36.92 -42.91 9.63
C SER A 2 -36.21 -41.91 10.55
N SER A 3 -35.11 -41.23 10.26
CA SER A 3 -34.12 -41.25 9.19
C SER A 3 -33.03 -40.30 9.71
N SER A 4 -31.78 -40.73 9.56
CA SER A 4 -30.59 -39.93 9.21
C SER A 4 -30.27 -38.65 9.99
N ASP A 5 -29.21 -38.75 10.79
CA ASP A 5 -28.29 -37.67 11.12
C ASP A 5 -27.82 -36.95 9.86
N CYS A 6 -28.17 -35.67 9.71
CA CYS A 6 -27.47 -34.75 8.82
C CYS A 6 -26.47 -33.94 9.65
N ILE A 7 -25.23 -34.41 9.63
CA ILE A 7 -24.05 -33.68 10.06
C ILE A 7 -23.89 -32.46 9.14
N PHE A 8 -24.14 -31.26 9.66
CA PHE A 8 -23.61 -30.03 9.08
C PHE A 8 -22.28 -29.72 9.77
N ILE A 9 -21.18 -30.12 9.12
CA ILE A 9 -19.85 -29.53 9.39
C ILE A 9 -19.89 -28.13 8.81
N VAL A 10 -20.27 -27.15 9.64
CA VAL A 10 -19.91 -25.75 9.39
C VAL A 10 -18.60 -25.56 10.14
N GLY A 11 -17.49 -25.49 9.41
CA GLY A 11 -16.18 -25.22 9.97
C GLY A 11 -16.24 -23.97 10.82
N SER A 12 -16.14 -24.15 12.14
CA SER A 12 -15.95 -23.08 13.10
C SER A 12 -14.59 -22.46 12.84
N VAL A 13 -14.54 -21.42 11.99
CA VAL A 13 -13.49 -20.42 12.12
C VAL A 13 -13.85 -19.65 13.38
N THR A 14 -13.28 -20.08 14.49
CA THR A 14 -13.36 -19.33 15.74
C THR A 14 -12.64 -18.01 15.48
N LEU A 15 -13.40 -16.96 15.18
CA LEU A 15 -12.88 -15.60 15.15
C LEU A 15 -12.34 -15.30 16.54
N ARG A 16 -11.04 -15.48 16.73
CA ARG A 16 -10.37 -14.98 17.92
C ARG A 16 -10.54 -13.48 17.88
N ARG A 17 -11.26 -12.95 18.87
CA ARG A 17 -11.32 -11.54 19.18
C ARG A 17 -9.89 -11.07 19.43
N ILE A 18 -9.24 -10.54 18.39
CA ILE A 18 -7.99 -9.80 18.55
C ILE A 18 -8.41 -8.51 19.25
N GLU A 19 -8.20 -8.45 20.56
CA GLU A 19 -8.13 -7.17 21.25
C GLU A 19 -6.91 -6.45 20.67
N ALA A 20 -7.16 -5.65 19.63
CA ALA A 20 -6.16 -4.76 19.07
C ALA A 20 -5.86 -3.70 20.14
N SER A 21 -4.85 -3.96 20.99
CA SER A 21 -4.16 -2.89 21.66
C SER A 21 -3.48 -2.09 20.54
N VAL A 22 -4.15 -1.03 20.07
CA VAL A 22 -3.53 -0.04 19.20
C VAL A 22 -2.46 0.64 20.06
N GLN A 23 -1.28 0.03 20.12
CA GLN A 23 -0.11 0.70 20.63
C GLN A 23 0.13 1.86 19.66
N SER A 24 0.09 3.07 20.19
CA SER A 24 0.54 4.25 19.48
C SER A 24 2.03 4.05 19.14
N VAL A 25 2.33 3.54 17.95
CA VAL A 25 3.68 3.47 17.44
C VAL A 25 4.16 4.92 17.31
N ALA A 26 5.11 5.31 18.15
CA ALA A 26 5.74 6.61 18.05
C ALA A 26 6.62 6.59 16.79
N TRP A 27 6.25 7.42 15.81
CA TRP A 27 6.93 7.51 14.52
C TRP A 27 8.32 8.18 14.65
N PRO A 28 9.30 7.81 13.82
CA PRO A 28 10.64 8.39 13.91
C PRO A 28 10.64 9.89 13.56
N GLU A 29 11.38 10.69 14.33
CA GLU A 29 11.52 12.15 14.12
C GLU A 29 12.05 12.54 12.73
N SER A 30 12.60 11.59 11.97
CA SER A 30 13.19 11.75 10.63
C SER A 30 12.24 12.36 9.58
N TRP A 31 10.94 12.37 9.83
CA TRP A 31 9.94 12.95 8.94
C TRP A 31 9.70 14.45 9.13
N THR A 32 10.23 15.06 10.19
CA THR A 32 9.82 16.42 10.63
C THR A 32 10.83 17.54 10.40
N ARG A 33 12.06 17.25 9.94
CA ARG A 33 13.07 18.31 9.75
C ARG A 33 13.71 18.29 8.37
N SER A 34 13.26 19.23 7.53
CA SER A 34 13.94 19.65 6.31
C SER A 34 15.21 20.43 6.65
N THR A 35 16.28 19.76 7.08
CA THR A 35 17.61 20.38 7.23
C THR A 35 18.74 19.38 6.97
N LEU A 36 18.69 18.66 5.85
CA LEU A 36 19.88 17.95 5.36
C LEU A 36 20.47 18.69 4.15
N PRO A 37 21.79 18.96 4.14
CA PRO A 37 22.46 19.69 3.07
C PRO A 37 22.45 18.90 1.74
N ARG A 38 22.63 19.64 0.64
CA ARG A 38 22.74 19.13 -0.74
C ARG A 38 23.72 17.94 -0.83
N ARG A 39 23.22 16.85 -1.45
CA ARG A 39 23.90 15.64 -1.95
C ARG A 39 25.15 15.19 -1.19
N ARG A 40 25.02 14.08 -0.46
CA ARG A 40 26.09 13.11 -0.26
C ARG A 40 25.64 11.77 -0.84
N ASP A 41 26.32 11.41 -1.93
CA ASP A 41 26.80 10.08 -2.30
C ASP A 41 25.74 9.01 -2.61
N VAL A 42 25.68 8.58 -3.88
CA VAL A 42 24.94 7.40 -4.39
C VAL A 42 25.46 6.08 -3.78
N ALA A 43 26.41 6.14 -2.85
CA ALA A 43 27.24 5.02 -2.41
C ALA A 43 26.56 4.07 -1.39
N ASP A 44 25.42 4.43 -0.79
CA ASP A 44 24.77 3.62 0.26
C ASP A 44 23.24 3.43 0.04
N LEU A 45 22.81 3.24 -1.22
CA LEU A 45 21.43 2.80 -1.48
C LEU A 45 21.35 1.27 -1.37
N PRO A 46 20.28 0.70 -0.76
CA PRO A 46 20.08 -0.74 -0.73
C PRO A 46 20.01 -1.35 -2.13
N ASP A 47 20.53 -2.57 -2.29
CA ASP A 47 20.29 -3.38 -3.50
C ASP A 47 18.81 -3.78 -3.58
N LEU A 48 18.25 -3.85 -4.80
CA LEU A 48 16.84 -4.18 -4.95
C LEU A 48 16.49 -5.60 -4.47
N HIS A 49 17.45 -6.52 -4.45
CA HIS A 49 17.26 -7.88 -3.96
C HIS A 49 17.42 -8.02 -2.45
N GLU A 50 17.79 -6.94 -1.75
CA GLU A 50 17.72 -6.90 -0.29
C GLU A 50 16.27 -6.87 0.21
N LEU A 51 16.09 -7.36 1.43
CA LEU A 51 14.80 -7.36 2.12
C LEU A 51 14.42 -5.94 2.52
N ALA A 52 13.21 -5.53 2.14
CA ALA A 52 12.52 -4.36 2.66
C ALA A 52 11.80 -4.66 3.98
N SER A 53 11.39 -5.92 4.18
CA SER A 53 10.85 -6.50 5.43
C SER A 53 11.03 -8.03 5.41
N GLU A 54 10.44 -8.76 6.35
CA GLU A 54 10.61 -10.22 6.48
C GLU A 54 10.29 -11.00 5.19
N HIS A 55 9.20 -10.66 4.50
CA HIS A 55 8.69 -11.38 3.32
C HIS A 55 8.81 -10.62 2.00
N PHE A 56 9.25 -9.36 2.02
CA PHE A 56 9.30 -8.50 0.84
C PHE A 56 10.70 -7.98 0.56
N THR A 57 11.13 -8.06 -0.69
CA THR A 57 12.32 -7.35 -1.20
C THR A 57 11.94 -5.99 -1.78
N TYR A 58 12.91 -5.10 -1.97
CA TYR A 58 12.67 -3.85 -2.71
C TYR A 58 12.25 -4.10 -4.16
N ALA A 59 12.79 -5.15 -4.79
CA ALA A 59 12.46 -5.59 -6.13
C ALA A 59 10.97 -5.95 -6.25
N ASP A 60 10.36 -6.54 -5.21
CA ASP A 60 8.93 -6.88 -5.23
C ASP A 60 8.07 -5.64 -5.46
N LEU A 61 8.41 -4.49 -4.86
CA LEU A 61 7.66 -3.25 -5.07
C LEU A 61 8.09 -2.50 -6.34
N CYS A 62 9.36 -2.60 -6.74
CA CYS A 62 9.87 -1.93 -7.94
C CYS A 62 9.45 -2.62 -9.24
N HIS A 63 9.23 -3.93 -9.22
CA HIS A 63 9.07 -4.76 -10.42
C HIS A 63 7.67 -5.40 -10.56
N CYS A 64 6.74 -5.17 -9.62
CA CYS A 64 5.41 -5.79 -9.65
C CYS A 64 4.40 -5.18 -10.66
N SER A 65 4.72 -4.09 -11.35
CA SER A 65 3.76 -3.44 -12.25
C SER A 65 3.68 -4.12 -13.61
N GLU A 66 2.49 -4.14 -14.23
CA GLU A 66 2.33 -4.59 -15.62
C GLU A 66 3.23 -3.79 -16.58
N THR A 67 3.33 -2.47 -16.36
CA THR A 67 4.22 -1.61 -17.14
C THR A 67 5.68 -2.05 -17.04
N TRP A 68 6.17 -2.37 -15.84
CA TRP A 68 7.53 -2.87 -15.67
C TRP A 68 7.69 -4.23 -16.36
N ARG A 69 6.81 -5.20 -16.10
CA ARG A 69 6.88 -6.55 -16.72
C ARG A 69 6.91 -6.48 -18.25
N ARG A 70 6.20 -5.54 -18.86
CA ARG A 70 6.15 -5.34 -20.31
C ARG A 70 7.41 -4.66 -20.88
N THR A 71 8.03 -3.78 -20.11
CA THR A 71 9.07 -2.87 -20.65
C THR A 71 10.47 -3.17 -20.14
N GLY A 72 10.62 -3.85 -19.01
CA GLY A 72 11.90 -4.06 -18.32
C GLY A 72 12.62 -2.75 -17.99
N ILE A 73 11.91 -1.62 -17.96
CA ILE A 73 12.53 -0.31 -17.75
C ILE A 73 13.10 -0.22 -16.34
N GLU A 74 14.30 0.35 -16.21
CA GLU A 74 14.92 0.61 -14.93
C GLU A 74 13.96 1.42 -14.01
N ASN A 75 13.72 0.89 -12.82
CA ASN A 75 12.79 1.43 -11.84
C ASN A 75 13.31 1.29 -10.40
N ALA A 76 14.58 1.63 -10.19
CA ALA A 76 15.15 1.74 -8.85
C ALA A 76 14.89 3.15 -8.27
N PRO A 77 14.57 3.28 -6.97
CA PRO A 77 14.52 4.58 -6.31
C PRO A 77 15.86 5.29 -6.32
N GLN A 78 15.84 6.62 -6.41
CA GLN A 78 17.05 7.45 -6.38
C GLN A 78 17.26 8.14 -5.03
N ALA A 79 16.25 8.11 -4.15
CA ALA A 79 16.32 8.66 -2.80
C ALA A 79 16.28 7.54 -1.73
N LEU A 80 17.16 7.62 -0.74
CA LEU A 80 17.19 6.70 0.41
C LEU A 80 15.87 6.75 1.20
N GLU A 81 15.23 7.91 1.28
CA GLU A 81 13.94 8.09 1.93
C GLU A 81 12.81 7.30 1.23
N THR A 82 12.94 7.04 -0.09
CA THR A 82 12.01 6.15 -0.79
C THR A 82 12.19 4.70 -0.35
N TYR A 83 13.44 4.21 -0.21
CA TYR A 83 13.70 2.86 0.33
C TYR A 83 13.16 2.71 1.76
N ARG A 84 13.38 3.70 2.62
CA ARG A 84 12.82 3.71 3.98
C ARG A 84 11.29 3.65 3.97
N ALA A 85 10.65 4.42 3.11
CA ALA A 85 9.19 4.39 3.00
C ALA A 85 8.65 3.08 2.40
N ILE A 86 9.38 2.43 1.49
CA ILE A 86 9.05 1.08 1.02
C ILE A 86 9.10 0.09 2.19
N SER A 87 10.19 0.08 2.96
CA SER A 87 10.35 -0.79 4.13
C SER A 87 9.24 -0.57 5.16
N GLU A 88 8.97 0.69 5.53
CA GLU A 88 7.89 1.03 6.48
C GLU A 88 6.50 0.61 5.96
N LEU A 89 6.23 0.72 4.65
CA LEU A 89 4.99 0.23 4.04
C LEU A 89 4.89 -1.30 4.15
N CYS A 90 5.99 -2.01 3.91
CA CYS A 90 6.00 -3.46 4.02
C CYS A 90 5.76 -3.88 5.47
N GLU A 91 6.59 -3.42 6.40
CA GLU A 91 6.54 -3.76 7.83
C GLU A 91 5.19 -3.45 8.49
N ASN A 92 4.63 -2.27 8.21
CA ASN A 92 3.46 -1.79 8.96
C ASN A 92 2.12 -2.05 8.26
N VAL A 93 2.15 -2.46 6.98
CA VAL A 93 0.92 -2.67 6.20
C VAL A 93 0.90 -4.02 5.51
N LEU A 94 1.91 -4.34 4.69
CA LEU A 94 1.89 -5.58 3.90
C LEU A 94 2.11 -6.82 4.77
N GLU A 95 3.05 -6.78 5.71
CA GLU A 95 3.31 -7.88 6.65
C GLU A 95 2.07 -8.21 7.52
N PRO A 96 1.37 -7.24 8.15
CA PRO A 96 0.11 -7.53 8.85
C PRO A 96 -0.98 -8.11 7.95
N VAL A 97 -1.07 -7.66 6.70
CA VAL A 97 -2.07 -8.19 5.75
C VAL A 97 -1.72 -9.62 5.34
N GLU A 98 -0.45 -9.93 5.11
CA GLU A 98 0.00 -11.28 4.78
C GLU A 98 -0.18 -12.22 5.97
N ALA A 99 0.10 -11.76 7.19
CA ALA A 99 -0.13 -12.52 8.41
C ALA A 99 -1.62 -12.85 8.63
N GLU A 100 -2.53 -11.93 8.32
CA GLU A 100 -3.97 -12.13 8.51
C GLU A 100 -4.63 -12.94 7.39
N PHE A 101 -4.28 -12.66 6.13
CA PHE A 101 -5.03 -13.18 4.98
C PHE A 101 -4.20 -14.12 4.07
N GLY A 102 -2.92 -14.29 4.34
CA GLY A 102 -1.98 -15.03 3.50
C GLY A 102 -1.41 -14.21 2.35
N SER A 103 -0.72 -14.89 1.44
CA SER A 103 0.16 -14.25 0.45
C SER A 103 -0.53 -13.18 -0.41
N ILE A 104 0.19 -12.07 -0.58
CA ILE A 104 -0.27 -10.90 -1.33
C ILE A 104 0.20 -11.00 -2.79
N THR A 105 -0.66 -10.60 -3.73
CA THR A 105 -0.25 -10.32 -5.12
C THR A 105 -0.10 -8.82 -5.32
N LEU A 106 1.14 -8.32 -5.32
CA LEU A 106 1.47 -6.95 -5.69
C LEU A 106 1.20 -6.70 -7.18
N THR A 107 0.52 -5.60 -7.47
CA THR A 107 0.13 -5.22 -8.84
C THR A 107 0.67 -3.86 -9.27
N TYR A 108 1.00 -2.99 -8.31
CA TYR A 108 1.68 -1.72 -8.52
C TYR A 108 2.39 -1.30 -7.23
N GLY A 109 3.60 -0.76 -7.34
CA GLY A 109 4.45 -0.45 -6.19
C GLY A 109 5.22 0.84 -6.44
N PHE A 110 6.53 0.86 -6.26
CA PHE A 110 7.31 2.05 -6.59
C PHE A 110 7.23 2.40 -8.08
N ALA A 111 7.06 3.68 -8.39
CA ALA A 111 6.99 4.20 -9.75
C ALA A 111 7.87 5.44 -9.90
N GLY A 112 9.13 5.22 -10.28
CA GLY A 112 10.05 6.29 -10.60
C GLY A 112 9.64 7.06 -11.87
N PRO A 113 10.33 8.17 -12.20
CA PRO A 113 10.02 8.97 -13.37
C PRO A 113 10.07 8.18 -14.69
N ASN A 114 10.98 7.21 -14.80
CA ASN A 114 11.15 6.38 -16.00
C ASN A 114 9.93 5.49 -16.25
N LEU A 115 9.49 4.75 -15.22
CA LEU A 115 8.30 3.92 -15.27
C LEU A 115 7.04 4.77 -15.49
N THR A 116 6.89 5.85 -14.73
CA THR A 116 5.70 6.74 -14.78
C THR A 116 5.46 7.30 -16.19
N ARG A 117 6.52 7.65 -16.94
CA ARG A 117 6.40 8.10 -18.35
C ARG A 117 5.83 7.05 -19.30
N LYS A 118 5.85 5.76 -18.92
CA LYS A 118 5.31 4.64 -19.70
C LYS A 118 3.90 4.23 -19.25
N VAL A 119 3.34 4.86 -18.21
CA VAL A 119 1.99 4.61 -17.72
C VAL A 119 1.00 5.50 -18.48
N HIS A 120 0.11 4.89 -19.25
CA HIS A 120 -0.84 5.59 -20.12
C HIS A 120 -2.19 5.75 -19.41
N GLY A 121 -2.28 6.74 -18.52
CA GLY A 121 -3.52 7.13 -17.83
C GLY A 121 -3.72 6.50 -16.45
N ARG A 122 -4.81 6.92 -15.78
CA ARG A 122 -5.22 6.50 -14.42
C ARG A 122 -4.26 6.87 -13.29
N ILE A 123 -3.28 7.73 -13.56
CA ILE A 123 -2.38 8.30 -12.55
C ILE A 123 -2.60 9.80 -12.42
N ALA A 124 -2.40 10.33 -11.22
CA ALA A 124 -2.35 11.75 -10.94
C ALA A 124 -0.97 12.06 -10.36
N PRO A 125 0.07 12.28 -11.20
CA PRO A 125 1.47 12.22 -10.76
C PRO A 125 1.84 13.11 -9.57
N ARG A 126 1.19 14.27 -9.39
CA ARG A 126 1.41 15.18 -8.25
C ARG A 126 0.76 14.71 -6.95
N LEU A 127 -0.07 13.69 -6.99
CA LEU A 127 -0.82 13.13 -5.85
C LEU A 127 -0.50 11.64 -5.64
N ASP A 128 0.40 11.10 -6.46
CA ASP A 128 0.68 9.68 -6.54
C ASP A 128 1.84 9.30 -5.60
N GLN A 129 1.51 8.68 -4.47
CA GLN A 129 2.50 8.23 -3.47
C GLN A 129 3.32 7.02 -3.96
N HIS A 130 3.02 6.44 -5.12
CA HIS A 130 3.92 5.48 -5.76
C HIS A 130 5.27 6.11 -6.14
N ALA A 131 5.32 7.44 -6.29
CA ALA A 131 6.55 8.18 -6.56
C ALA A 131 7.49 8.30 -5.34
N GLY A 132 7.11 7.82 -4.15
CA GLY A 132 7.99 7.85 -2.99
C GLY A 132 8.40 9.27 -2.56
N HIS A 133 9.68 9.42 -2.24
CA HIS A 133 10.34 10.69 -1.92
C HIS A 133 11.11 11.28 -3.10
N GLU A 134 10.82 10.79 -4.31
CA GLU A 134 11.55 11.20 -5.50
C GLU A 134 11.31 12.67 -5.83
N ARG A 135 12.35 13.31 -6.36
CA ARG A 135 12.36 14.74 -6.67
C ARG A 135 12.45 14.99 -8.16
N ARG A 136 11.87 16.11 -8.58
CA ARG A 136 12.07 16.67 -9.91
C ARG A 136 13.47 17.26 -10.01
N VAL A 137 13.89 17.58 -11.23
CA VAL A 137 15.13 18.33 -11.49
C VAL A 137 15.12 19.69 -10.77
N SER A 138 13.94 20.30 -10.56
CA SER A 138 13.79 21.53 -9.78
C SER A 138 14.07 21.38 -8.28
N GLY A 139 14.20 20.14 -7.77
CA GLY A 139 14.36 19.83 -6.35
C GLY A 139 13.05 19.65 -5.59
N GLU A 140 11.92 20.03 -6.17
CA GLU A 140 10.58 19.78 -5.60
C GLU A 140 10.26 18.28 -5.61
N PHE A 141 9.51 17.83 -4.60
CA PHE A 141 8.99 16.46 -4.59
C PHE A 141 8.04 16.22 -5.75
N ILE A 142 8.11 15.02 -6.35
CA ILE A 142 7.17 14.62 -7.39
C ILE A 142 5.75 14.55 -6.82
N CYS A 143 5.62 13.94 -5.64
CA CYS A 143 4.41 13.90 -4.84
C CYS A 143 4.69 14.53 -3.45
N PRO A 144 4.14 15.72 -3.14
CA PRO A 144 4.36 16.37 -1.84
C PRO A 144 3.64 15.66 -0.69
N ARG A 145 2.88 14.58 -0.95
CA ARG A 145 2.32 13.73 0.11
C ARG A 145 3.39 12.90 0.82
N LEU A 146 4.50 12.62 0.13
CA LEU A 146 5.58 11.76 0.62
C LEU A 146 5.08 10.36 1.01
N GLY A 147 5.93 9.57 1.66
CA GLY A 147 5.62 8.18 1.99
C GLY A 147 5.74 7.25 0.79
N GLN A 148 5.02 6.14 0.80
CA GLN A 148 5.00 5.15 -0.27
C GLN A 148 3.62 4.49 -0.36
N ALA A 149 3.25 4.02 -1.55
CA ALA A 149 2.03 3.28 -1.78
C ALA A 149 2.26 1.93 -2.48
N ALA A 150 1.29 1.03 -2.32
CA ALA A 150 1.18 -0.23 -3.03
C ALA A 150 -0.28 -0.50 -3.44
N ASP A 151 -0.44 -1.08 -4.64
CA ASP A 151 -1.69 -1.66 -5.11
C ASP A 151 -1.56 -3.18 -5.10
N PHE A 152 -2.46 -3.85 -4.41
CA PHE A 152 -2.41 -5.31 -4.29
C PHE A 152 -3.78 -5.96 -4.15
N ARG A 153 -3.82 -7.27 -4.31
CA ARG A 153 -4.96 -8.13 -3.96
C ARG A 153 -4.49 -9.32 -3.13
N VAL A 154 -5.39 -9.87 -2.34
CA VAL A 154 -5.19 -11.17 -1.69
C VAL A 154 -6.05 -12.20 -2.42
N PRO A 155 -5.47 -13.24 -3.04
CA PRO A 155 -6.24 -14.24 -3.76
C PRO A 155 -7.32 -14.88 -2.88
N GLY A 156 -8.56 -14.93 -3.38
CA GLY A 156 -9.69 -15.52 -2.66
C GLY A 156 -10.33 -14.62 -1.58
N VAL A 157 -9.78 -13.43 -1.32
CA VAL A 157 -10.32 -12.49 -0.33
C VAL A 157 -10.78 -11.20 -1.02
N SER A 158 -12.02 -10.78 -0.72
CA SER A 158 -12.54 -9.53 -1.28
C SER A 158 -11.78 -8.32 -0.75
N SER A 159 -11.49 -7.36 -1.61
CA SER A 159 -10.79 -6.12 -1.24
C SER A 159 -11.51 -5.31 -0.16
N ILE A 160 -12.83 -5.47 -0.01
CA ILE A 160 -13.57 -4.81 1.09
C ILE A 160 -13.27 -5.44 2.45
N VAL A 161 -12.99 -6.75 2.51
CA VAL A 161 -12.63 -7.46 3.74
C VAL A 161 -11.22 -7.03 4.17
N VAL A 162 -10.27 -7.01 3.24
CA VAL A 162 -8.92 -6.50 3.50
C VAL A 162 -8.97 -5.02 3.91
N ALA A 163 -9.79 -4.20 3.24
CA ALA A 163 -9.97 -2.80 3.60
C ALA A 163 -10.50 -2.60 5.02
N ARG A 164 -11.42 -3.45 5.49
CA ARG A 164 -11.90 -3.39 6.88
C ARG A 164 -10.76 -3.61 7.86
N PHE A 165 -9.96 -4.66 7.66
CA PHE A 165 -8.78 -4.92 8.48
C PHE A 165 -7.79 -3.75 8.44
N LEU A 166 -7.51 -3.20 7.25
CA LEU A 166 -6.61 -2.07 7.13
C LEU A 166 -7.11 -0.84 7.92
N VAL A 167 -8.41 -0.59 7.85
CA VAL A 167 -9.06 0.52 8.55
C VAL A 167 -9.04 0.34 10.06
N THR A 168 -9.13 -0.89 10.57
CA THR A 168 -9.20 -1.15 12.01
C THR A 168 -7.85 -1.38 12.66
N THR A 169 -6.85 -1.86 11.92
CA THR A 169 -5.68 -2.52 12.52
C THR A 169 -4.35 -1.85 12.17
N VAL A 170 -4.16 -1.39 10.93
CA VAL A 170 -2.85 -0.88 10.49
C VAL A 170 -2.79 0.64 10.48
N PRO A 171 -1.59 1.25 10.62
CA PRO A 171 -1.39 2.65 10.27
C PRO A 171 -1.34 2.83 8.75
N PHE A 172 -2.16 3.75 8.22
CA PHE A 172 -2.13 4.11 6.80
C PHE A 172 -2.43 5.59 6.62
N ASP A 173 -1.94 6.17 5.53
CA ASP A 173 -2.22 7.54 5.11
C ASP A 173 -3.50 7.58 4.26
N ARG A 174 -3.56 6.80 3.18
CA ARG A 174 -4.71 6.76 2.25
C ARG A 174 -5.05 5.35 1.80
N LEU A 175 -6.35 5.10 1.63
CA LEU A 175 -6.90 3.85 1.14
C LEU A 175 -7.87 4.15 -0.02
N TYR A 176 -7.64 3.56 -1.20
CA TYR A 176 -8.56 3.65 -2.33
C TYR A 176 -9.07 2.27 -2.74
N LEU A 177 -10.38 2.15 -2.87
CA LEU A 177 -11.07 0.94 -3.31
C LEU A 177 -11.59 1.12 -4.73
N TYR A 178 -11.40 0.11 -5.58
CA TYR A 178 -11.81 0.15 -6.99
C TYR A 178 -12.92 -0.87 -7.33
N GLY A 179 -13.45 -1.56 -6.32
CA GLY A 179 -14.37 -2.68 -6.43
C GLY A 179 -13.94 -3.84 -5.55
N THR A 180 -14.83 -4.80 -5.32
CA THR A 180 -14.61 -5.97 -4.44
C THR A 180 -13.58 -6.95 -4.97
N ASP A 181 -13.41 -7.01 -6.29
CA ASP A 181 -12.57 -8.00 -7.00
C ASP A 181 -11.38 -7.33 -7.71
N ARG A 182 -11.10 -6.07 -7.36
CA ARG A 182 -9.98 -5.30 -7.92
C ARG A 182 -8.92 -5.05 -6.85
N PRO A 183 -7.63 -4.93 -7.23
CA PRO A 183 -6.61 -4.50 -6.28
C PRO A 183 -7.04 -3.23 -5.54
N LEU A 184 -6.77 -3.19 -4.25
CA LEU A 184 -6.91 -1.97 -3.45
C LEU A 184 -5.58 -1.23 -3.46
N HIS A 185 -5.64 0.09 -3.24
CA HIS A 185 -4.46 0.93 -3.04
C HIS A 185 -4.38 1.31 -1.58
N VAL A 186 -3.21 1.16 -0.97
CA VAL A 186 -2.92 1.69 0.36
C VAL A 186 -1.59 2.42 0.35
N SER A 187 -1.50 3.51 1.10
CA SER A 187 -0.27 4.27 1.29
C SER A 187 0.03 4.49 2.77
N ILE A 188 1.30 4.68 3.07
CA ILE A 188 1.79 5.31 4.29
C ILE A 188 2.35 6.69 3.96
N GLY A 189 2.50 7.55 4.95
CA GLY A 189 3.10 8.86 4.77
C GLY A 189 2.86 9.80 5.95
N PRO A 190 3.62 10.90 6.02
CA PRO A 190 3.70 11.76 7.20
C PRO A 190 2.42 12.56 7.46
N GLN A 191 1.48 12.57 6.51
CA GLN A 191 0.19 13.24 6.69
C GLN A 191 -0.75 12.43 7.59
N HIS A 192 -0.56 11.11 7.71
CA HIS A 192 -1.42 10.20 8.47
C HIS A 192 -2.92 10.50 8.30
N ALA A 193 -3.34 10.79 7.06
CA ALA A 193 -4.63 11.39 6.79
C ALA A 193 -5.81 10.46 7.10
N ARG A 194 -5.55 9.14 7.23
CA ARG A 194 -6.57 8.09 7.40
C ARG A 194 -7.70 8.22 6.39
N ALA A 195 -7.36 8.69 5.18
CA ALA A 195 -8.35 9.07 4.19
C ALA A 195 -8.78 7.83 3.39
N ILE A 196 -10.08 7.55 3.38
CA ILE A 196 -10.63 6.37 2.72
C ILE A 196 -11.51 6.83 1.56
N PHE A 197 -11.29 6.25 0.39
CA PHE A 197 -12.03 6.58 -0.82
C PHE A 197 -12.53 5.32 -1.54
N GLU A 198 -13.75 5.38 -2.03
CA GLU A 198 -14.27 4.46 -3.02
C GLU A 198 -14.25 5.14 -4.39
N MET A 199 -13.57 4.55 -5.36
CA MET A 199 -13.47 5.04 -6.72
C MET A 199 -14.69 4.58 -7.53
N ARG A 200 -15.57 5.52 -7.86
CA ARG A 200 -16.81 5.25 -8.60
C ARG A 200 -16.70 5.74 -10.04
N LYS A 201 -17.28 5.00 -10.97
CA LYS A 201 -17.43 5.48 -12.35
C LYS A 201 -18.51 6.56 -12.39
N SER A 202 -18.18 7.69 -13.00
CA SER A 202 -19.12 8.75 -13.38
C SER A 202 -18.90 9.04 -14.86
N GLY A 203 -19.73 8.46 -15.71
CA GLY A 203 -19.49 8.40 -17.16
C GLY A 203 -18.19 7.65 -17.47
N THR A 204 -17.28 8.30 -18.20
CA THR A 204 -15.96 7.73 -18.57
C THR A 204 -14.88 7.94 -17.51
N ARG A 205 -15.16 8.71 -16.45
CA ARG A 205 -14.18 9.09 -15.42
C ARG A 205 -14.37 8.26 -14.15
N LEU A 206 -13.29 8.07 -13.39
CA LEU A 206 -13.33 7.59 -12.02
C LEU A 206 -13.26 8.79 -11.08
N ILE A 207 -14.20 8.87 -10.15
CA ILE A 207 -14.27 9.93 -9.13
C ILE A 207 -14.13 9.33 -7.73
N PRO A 208 -13.34 9.94 -6.83
CA PRO A 208 -13.23 9.48 -5.45
C PRO A 208 -14.46 9.91 -4.64
N ARG A 209 -15.09 8.96 -3.95
CA ARG A 209 -16.09 9.22 -2.91
C ARG A 209 -15.47 8.94 -1.54
N GLY A 210 -15.38 9.96 -0.70
CA GLY A 210 -14.89 9.79 0.67
C GLY A 210 -15.80 8.89 1.50
N LEU A 211 -15.20 7.97 2.26
CA LEU A 211 -15.87 7.11 3.23
C LEU A 211 -15.38 7.44 4.64
N LYS A 212 -16.21 7.16 5.66
CA LYS A 212 -15.81 7.28 7.07
C LYS A 212 -15.35 5.92 7.57
N ALA A 213 -14.44 5.90 8.55
CA ALA A 213 -13.99 4.66 9.19
C ALA A 213 -15.16 3.85 9.81
N ALA A 214 -16.19 4.54 10.32
CA ALA A 214 -17.41 3.91 10.83
C ALA A 214 -18.21 3.11 9.78
N ASN A 215 -17.95 3.29 8.48
CA ASN A 215 -18.54 2.45 7.43
C ASN A 215 -17.87 1.06 7.36
N PHE A 216 -16.75 0.87 8.06
CA PHE A 216 -15.95 -0.36 8.08
C PHE A 216 -15.99 -1.08 9.43
N SER A 217 -16.54 -0.46 10.47
CA SER A 217 -16.83 -1.15 11.72
C SER A 217 -17.91 -2.20 11.48
N VAL A 218 -17.70 -3.41 12.00
CA VAL A 218 -18.72 -4.45 12.04
C VAL A 218 -19.80 -3.99 13.01
N SER A 219 -21.03 -3.84 12.54
CA SER A 219 -22.18 -3.90 13.44
C SER A 219 -22.33 -5.37 13.80
N ASP A 220 -22.16 -5.70 15.09
CA ASP A 220 -22.39 -7.03 15.64
C ASP A 220 -23.76 -7.61 15.24
#